data_AF-A0A0B1NX40-F1
#
_entry.id   AF-A0A0B1NX40-F1
#
_cell.length_a   1.000
_cell.length_b   1.000
_cell.length_c   1.000
_cell.angle_alpha   90.00
_cell.angle_beta   90.00
_cell.angle_gamma   90.00
#
_symmetry.space_group_name_H-M   'P 1'
#
loop_
_entity.id
_entity.type
_entity.pdbx_description
1 polymer ?
#
loop_
_entity_poly.entity_id
_entity_poly.type
_entity_poly.pdbx_seq_one_letter_code
_entity_poly.pdbx_strand_id
1 'polypeptide(L)'
;MNAEITAIAEGIEATIRNSPIHFARNLIVFSDNKTAVNIFDGRIPLTSQAQALKILQLQKDWLSRRRLPHVAQGTVVGEWVPGHSNNLGNDEADRLAKHGSEIPSALVHGYTYATIKQSWR
;
A
#
# COMPACT_ATOMS: atom_id res chain seq x y z
N MET A 1 -8.31 2.80 10.66
CA MET A 1 -7.41 2.67 9.49
C MET A 1 -6.30 1.71 9.88
N ASN A 2 -6.01 0.70 9.07
CA ASN A 2 -4.91 -0.24 9.27
C ASN A 2 -3.64 0.30 8.59
N ALA A 3 -2.58 0.51 9.38
CA ALA A 3 -1.32 1.10 8.93
C ALA A 3 -0.58 0.18 7.94
N GLU A 4 -0.59 -1.13 8.15
CA GLU A 4 0.13 -2.09 7.30
C GLU A 4 -0.52 -2.21 5.92
N ILE A 5 -1.86 -2.24 5.86
CA ILE A 5 -2.58 -2.23 4.57
C ILE A 5 -2.26 -0.96 3.79
N THR A 6 -2.12 0.17 4.49
CA THR A 6 -1.73 1.45 3.87
C THR A 6 -0.28 1.39 3.39
N ALA A 7 0.64 0.92 4.22
CA ALA A 7 2.06 0.77 3.89
C ALA A 7 2.27 -0.15 2.67
N ILE A 8 1.51 -1.25 2.57
CA ILE A 8 1.56 -2.14 1.41
C ILE A 8 1.07 -1.44 0.15
N ALA A 9 -0.07 -0.74 0.21
CA ALA A 9 -0.60 -0.02 -0.95
C ALA A 9 0.38 1.03 -1.48
N GLU A 10 0.98 1.82 -0.58
CA GLU A 10 1.99 2.83 -0.93
C GLU A 10 3.31 2.19 -1.39
N GLY A 11 3.74 1.10 -0.76
CA GLY A 11 4.95 0.37 -1.12
C GLY A 11 4.89 -0.25 -2.52
N ILE A 12 3.76 -0.87 -2.89
CA ILE A 12 3.54 -1.39 -4.25
C ILE A 12 3.58 -0.24 -5.26
N GLU A 13 2.85 0.85 -4.98
CA GLU A 13 2.78 1.99 -5.89
C GLU A 13 4.16 2.65 -6.08
N ALA A 14 4.90 2.86 -5.00
CA ALA A 14 6.27 3.37 -5.05
C ALA A 14 7.21 2.43 -5.82
N THR A 15 7.08 1.12 -5.64
CA THR A 15 7.87 0.12 -6.38
C THR A 15 7.60 0.21 -7.88
N ILE A 16 6.32 0.29 -8.27
CA ILE A 16 5.91 0.42 -9.68
C ILE A 16 6.44 1.72 -10.30
N ARG A 17 6.42 2.83 -9.55
CA ARG A 17 6.92 4.13 -10.04
C ARG A 17 8.43 4.20 -10.17
N ASN A 18 9.16 3.65 -9.21
CA ASN A 18 10.59 3.95 -9.03
C ASN A 18 11.53 2.83 -9.49
N SER A 19 11.03 1.61 -9.73
CA SER A 19 11.86 0.46 -10.09
C SER A 19 11.83 0.15 -11.58
N PRO A 20 12.89 -0.46 -12.16
CA PRO A 20 12.90 -0.93 -13.54
C PRO A 20 12.06 -2.21 -13.70
N ILE A 21 10.74 -2.10 -13.52
CA ILE A 21 9.81 -3.24 -13.45
C ILE A 21 9.65 -4.00 -14.76
N HIS A 22 10.11 -3.47 -15.90
CA HIS A 22 9.96 -4.09 -17.21
C HIS A 22 10.66 -5.46 -17.34
N PHE A 23 11.63 -5.77 -16.48
CA PHE A 23 12.26 -7.08 -16.34
C PHE A 23 11.59 -8.00 -15.30
N ALA A 24 10.81 -7.44 -14.38
CA ALA A 24 10.21 -8.21 -13.30
C ALA A 24 9.10 -9.13 -13.81
N ARG A 25 8.95 -10.31 -13.21
CA ARG A 25 7.78 -11.18 -13.43
C ARG A 25 6.73 -10.93 -12.35
N ASN A 26 7.13 -11.16 -11.11
CA ASN A 26 6.30 -11.08 -9.93
C ASN A 26 6.73 -9.92 -9.03
N LEU A 27 5.80 -9.41 -8.23
CA LEU A 27 6.08 -8.58 -7.07
C LEU A 27 5.58 -9.33 -5.84
N ILE A 28 6.48 -9.62 -4.89
CA ILE A 28 6.14 -10.38 -3.68
C ILE A 28 6.14 -9.40 -2.52
N VAL A 29 5.02 -9.32 -1.83
CA VAL A 29 4.85 -8.51 -0.62
C VAL A 29 4.88 -9.42 0.58
N PHE A 30 5.89 -9.24 1.44
CA PHE A 30 5.96 -9.94 2.71
C PHE A 30 5.28 -9.12 3.80
N SER A 31 4.48 -9.77 4.64
CA SER A 31 3.87 -9.13 5.82
C SER A 31 3.57 -10.18 6.88
N ASP A 32 3.71 -9.82 8.14
CA ASP A 32 3.28 -10.63 9.28
C ASP A 32 1.78 -10.46 9.62
N ASN A 33 1.09 -9.53 8.97
CA ASN A 33 -0.36 -9.40 9.07
C ASN A 33 -1.09 -10.26 8.03
N LYS A 34 -1.69 -11.35 8.52
CA LYS A 34 -2.54 -12.25 7.73
C LYS A 34 -3.70 -11.55 7.04
N THR A 35 -4.33 -10.56 7.68
CA THR A 35 -5.42 -9.78 7.08
C THR A 35 -4.94 -9.01 5.85
N ALA A 36 -3.74 -8.44 5.91
CA ALA A 36 -3.16 -7.72 4.80
C ALA A 36 -2.77 -8.67 3.65
N VAL A 37 -2.18 -9.82 3.97
CA VAL A 37 -1.86 -10.86 2.97
C VAL A 37 -3.12 -11.42 2.29
N ASN A 38 -4.19 -11.63 3.06
CA ASN A 38 -5.46 -12.13 2.55
C ASN A 38 -6.12 -11.21 1.50
N ILE A 39 -5.73 -9.93 1.41
CA ILE A 39 -6.23 -9.01 0.39
C ILE A 39 -5.83 -9.49 -1.00
N PHE A 40 -4.63 -10.07 -1.16
CA PHE A 40 -4.15 -10.57 -2.46
C PHE A 40 -4.96 -11.78 -2.97
N ASP A 41 -5.71 -12.45 -2.08
CA ASP A 41 -6.69 -13.50 -2.40
C ASP A 41 -8.11 -12.95 -2.62
N GLY A 42 -8.28 -11.62 -2.65
CA GLY A 42 -9.57 -10.95 -2.85
C GLY A 42 -10.39 -10.73 -1.57
N ARG A 43 -9.87 -11.03 -0.38
CA ARG A 43 -10.58 -10.81 0.88
C ARG A 43 -10.43 -9.35 1.32
N ILE A 44 -11.51 -8.57 1.16
CA ILE A 44 -11.51 -7.15 1.53
C ILE A 44 -11.89 -7.04 3.02
N PRO A 45 -11.01 -6.48 3.89
CA PRO A 45 -11.35 -6.24 5.28
C PRO A 45 -12.40 -5.13 5.44
N LEU A 46 -13.13 -5.15 6.57
CA LEU A 46 -14.10 -4.11 6.90
C LEU A 46 -13.44 -2.74 7.10
N THR A 47 -12.18 -2.71 7.52
CA THR A 47 -11.38 -1.49 7.71
C THR A 47 -10.38 -1.30 6.57
N SER A 48 -10.01 -0.06 6.25
CA SER A 48 -9.08 0.25 5.14
C SER A 48 -9.51 -0.31 3.78
N GLN A 49 -10.83 -0.37 3.51
CA GLN A 49 -11.38 -0.85 2.24
C GLN A 49 -10.81 -0.13 1.03
N ALA A 50 -10.63 1.20 1.11
CA ALA A 50 -10.07 1.98 0.02
C ALA A 50 -8.65 1.53 -0.35
N GLN A 51 -7.80 1.28 0.65
CA GLN A 51 -6.43 0.79 0.45
C GLN A 51 -6.42 -0.66 -0.03
N ALA A 52 -7.30 -1.52 0.49
CA ALA A 52 -7.45 -2.89 0.01
C ALA A 52 -7.87 -2.93 -1.48
N LEU A 53 -8.82 -2.10 -1.88
CA LEU A 53 -9.22 -1.94 -3.28
C LEU A 53 -8.08 -1.39 -4.14
N LYS A 54 -7.29 -0.44 -3.62
CA LYS A 54 -6.07 0.07 -4.29
C LYS A 54 -5.07 -1.06 -4.53
N ILE A 55 -4.81 -1.93 -3.56
CA ILE A 55 -3.93 -3.10 -3.71
C ILE A 55 -4.44 -4.02 -4.82
N LEU A 56 -5.74 -4.35 -4.82
CA LEU A 56 -6.35 -5.19 -5.86
C LEU A 56 -6.28 -4.55 -7.25
N GLN A 57 -6.45 -3.23 -7.33
CA GLN A 57 -6.30 -2.49 -8.58
C GLN A 57 -4.86 -2.56 -9.09
N LEU A 58 -3.87 -2.32 -8.22
CA LEU A 58 -2.45 -2.42 -8.56
C LEU A 58 -2.07 -3.85 -8.99
N GLN A 59 -2.65 -4.88 -8.37
CA GLN A 59 -2.47 -6.28 -8.78
C GLN A 59 -3.02 -6.54 -10.19
N LYS A 60 -4.18 -5.97 -10.53
CA LYS A 60 -4.74 -6.05 -11.89
C LYS A 60 -3.90 -5.28 -12.90
N ASP A 61 -3.48 -4.07 -12.57
CA ASP A 61 -2.65 -3.22 -13.44
C ASP A 61 -1.28 -3.85 -13.69
N TRP A 62 -0.74 -4.59 -12.71
CA TRP A 62 0.49 -5.35 -12.89
C TRP A 62 0.39 -6.39 -14.01
N LEU A 63 -0.80 -6.99 -14.22
CA LEU A 63 -1.01 -7.97 -15.28
C LEU A 63 -1.01 -7.32 -16.67
N SER A 64 -1.52 -6.09 -16.79
CA SER A 64 -1.64 -5.36 -18.06
C SER A 64 -0.46 -4.45 -18.37
N ARG A 65 0.49 -4.27 -17.44
CA ARG A 65 1.64 -3.38 -17.63
C ARG A 65 2.53 -3.80 -18.80
N ARG A 66 3.22 -2.81 -19.38
CA ARG A 66 4.26 -3.04 -20.40
C ARG A 66 5.42 -3.86 -19.83
N ARG A 67 5.87 -4.86 -20.59
CA ARG A 67 7.00 -5.75 -20.30
C ARG A 67 7.86 -5.89 -21.54
N LEU A 68 9.08 -6.42 -21.39
CA LEU A 68 9.86 -6.85 -22.55
C LEU A 68 9.25 -8.14 -23.14
N PRO A 69 9.35 -8.37 -24.46
CA PRO A 69 8.71 -9.51 -25.11
C PRO A 69 9.10 -10.90 -24.55
N HIS A 70 10.31 -11.02 -23.98
CA HIS A 70 10.82 -12.26 -23.40
C HIS A 70 10.47 -12.46 -21.92
N VAL A 71 9.82 -11.48 -21.27
CA VAL A 71 9.46 -11.56 -19.86
C VAL A 71 8.05 -12.11 -19.76
N ALA A 72 7.93 -13.31 -19.17
CA ALA A 72 6.62 -13.92 -18.99
C ALA A 72 5.71 -13.06 -18.09
N GLN A 73 4.40 -13.27 -18.22
CA GLN A 73 3.46 -12.67 -17.29
C GLN A 73 3.67 -13.24 -15.88
N GLY A 74 3.52 -12.37 -14.89
CA GLY A 74 3.56 -12.72 -13.48
C GLY A 74 2.66 -11.78 -12.71
N THR A 75 2.56 -11.97 -11.41
CA THR A 75 1.50 -11.38 -10.57
C THR A 75 2.08 -10.61 -9.38
N VAL A 76 1.22 -9.89 -8.67
CA VAL A 76 1.53 -9.39 -7.32
C VAL A 76 0.94 -10.36 -6.31
N VAL A 77 1.74 -10.85 -5.37
CA VAL A 77 1.30 -11.80 -4.33
C VAL A 77 1.72 -11.31 -2.95
N GLY A 78 0.89 -11.63 -1.96
CA GLY A 78 1.22 -11.48 -0.56
C GLY A 78 1.71 -12.80 0.01
N GLU A 79 2.80 -12.79 0.76
CA GLU A 79 3.29 -13.93 1.50
C GLU A 79 3.34 -13.59 2.99
N TRP A 80 2.71 -14.45 3.79
CA TRP A 80 2.74 -14.29 5.24
C TRP A 80 4.08 -14.77 5.79
N VAL A 81 4.71 -13.94 6.61
CA VAL A 81 5.92 -14.28 7.35
C VAL A 81 5.67 -14.15 8.85
N PRO A 82 6.34 -14.95 9.70
CA PRO A 82 6.20 -14.77 11.14
C PRO A 82 6.91 -13.48 11.58
N GLY A 83 6.21 -12.66 12.36
CA GLY A 83 6.79 -11.48 13.01
C GLY A 83 7.84 -11.86 14.05
N HIS A 84 8.75 -10.92 14.35
CA HIS A 84 9.79 -11.05 15.39
C HIS A 84 10.64 -12.34 15.30
N SER A 85 10.83 -12.86 14.10
CA SER A 85 11.55 -14.10 13.84
C SER A 85 12.92 -13.87 13.19
N ASN A 86 13.54 -12.70 13.43
CA ASN A 86 14.78 -12.24 12.79
C ASN A 86 14.69 -12.16 11.27
N ASN A 87 13.52 -11.83 10.72
CA ASN A 87 13.39 -11.50 9.31
C ASN A 87 13.85 -10.06 9.13
N LEU A 88 15.10 -9.87 8.71
CA LEU A 88 15.73 -8.55 8.59
C LEU A 88 14.87 -7.55 7.79
N GLY A 89 14.16 -8.01 6.76
CA GLY A 89 13.27 -7.16 5.96
C GLY A 89 12.03 -6.72 6.74
N ASN A 90 11.37 -7.65 7.43
CA ASN A 90 10.20 -7.35 8.27
C ASN A 90 10.59 -6.47 9.46
N ASP A 91 11.69 -6.80 10.13
CA ASP A 91 12.17 -6.06 11.30
C ASP A 91 12.53 -4.60 10.92
N GLU A 92 13.15 -4.41 9.75
CA GLU A 92 13.43 -3.07 9.24
C GLU A 92 12.15 -2.32 8.85
N ALA A 93 11.18 -2.99 8.23
CA ALA A 93 9.89 -2.39 7.91
C ALA A 93 9.15 -1.91 9.18
N ASP A 94 9.13 -2.73 10.24
CA ASP A 94 8.57 -2.39 11.54
C ASP A 94 9.30 -1.20 12.18
N ARG A 95 10.63 -1.19 12.12
CA ARG A 95 11.44 -0.10 12.65
C ARG A 95 11.14 1.21 11.95
N LEU A 96 11.05 1.19 10.61
CA LEU A 96 10.70 2.36 9.81
C LEU A 96 9.27 2.84 10.06
N ALA A 97 8.31 1.91 10.20
CA ALA A 97 6.93 2.24 10.52
C ALA A 97 6.81 2.91 11.90
N LYS A 98 7.52 2.40 12.91
CA LYS A 98 7.58 3.00 14.26
C LYS A 98 8.14 4.42 14.22
N HIS A 99 9.30 4.61 13.59
CA HIS A 99 9.86 5.94 13.41
C HIS A 99 8.90 6.88 12.66
N GLY A 100 8.23 6.40 11.62
CA GLY A 100 7.23 7.18 10.89
C GLY A 100 6.05 7.62 11.75
N SER A 101 5.65 6.81 12.74
CA SER A 101 4.55 7.14 13.66
C SER A 101 4.90 8.23 14.68
N GLU A 102 6.19 8.44 14.94
CA GLU A 102 6.71 9.46 15.86
C GLU A 102 6.88 10.83 15.19
N ILE A 103 6.89 10.88 13.86
CA ILE A 103 6.96 12.13 13.10
C ILE A 103 5.60 12.83 13.19
N PRO A 104 5.53 14.10 13.62
CA PRO A 104 4.28 14.86 13.67
C PRO A 104 3.64 14.90 12.28
N SER A 105 2.40 14.44 12.17
CA SER A 105 1.64 14.58 10.93
C SER A 105 1.51 16.05 10.57
N ALA A 106 1.78 16.39 9.30
CA ALA A 106 1.57 17.75 8.82
C ALA A 106 0.11 18.16 9.08
N LEU A 107 -0.09 19.25 9.82
CA LEU A 107 -1.40 19.85 10.05
C LEU A 107 -2.04 20.14 8.69
N VAL A 108 -3.03 19.34 8.31
CA VAL A 108 -3.95 19.70 7.23
C VAL A 108 -4.65 20.96 7.69
N HIS A 109 -4.27 22.11 7.15
CA HIS A 109 -4.99 23.37 7.35
C HIS A 109 -6.44 23.13 6.90
N GLY A 110 -7.32 22.97 7.88
CA GLY A 110 -8.75 22.89 7.63
C GLY A 110 -9.20 24.20 6.98
N TYR A 111 -9.77 24.12 5.78
CA TYR A 111 -10.45 25.24 5.17
C TYR A 111 -11.61 25.66 6.09
N THR A 112 -11.50 26.84 6.72
CA THR A 112 -12.62 27.45 7.44
C THR A 112 -13.58 28.05 6.42
N TYR A 113 -14.74 27.43 6.22
CA TYR A 113 -15.87 28.06 5.54
C TYR A 113 -16.38 29.23 6.39
N ALA A 114 -16.01 30.46 6.03
CA ALA A 114 -16.69 31.66 6.50
C ALA A 114 -17.71 32.07 5.43
N THR A 115 -18.93 31.54 5.50
CA THR A 115 -20.05 32.04 4.70
C THR A 115 -20.62 33.29 5.37
N ILE A 116 -20.39 34.46 4.77
CA ILE A 116 -21.08 35.70 5.13
C ILE A 116 -22.49 35.63 4.55
N LYS A 117 -23.51 35.61 5.43
CA LYS A 117 -24.92 35.70 5.06
C LYS A 117 -25.22 37.17 4.72
N GLN A 118 -25.34 37.52 3.44
CA GLN A 118 -25.88 38.82 3.05
C GLN A 118 -27.39 38.83 3.32
N SER A 119 -27.82 39.57 4.34
CA SER A 119 -29.22 39.95 4.53
C SER A 119 -29.47 41.26 3.80
N TRP A 120 -30.14 41.19 2.65
CA TRP A 120 -30.76 42.37 2.02
C TRP A 120 -32.10 42.63 2.71
N ARG A 121 -32.32 43.88 3.15
CA ARG A 121 -33.63 44.45 3.46
C ARG A 121 -34.09 45.25 2.25
#